data_AF-A0A645CXE6-F1
#
_entry.id   AF-A0A645CXE6-F1
#
_cell.length_a   1.000
_cell.length_b   1.000
_cell.length_c   1.000
_cell.angle_alpha   90.00
_cell.angle_beta   90.00
_cell.angle_gamma   90.00
#
_symmetry.space_group_name_H-M   'P 1'
#
loop_
_entity.id
_entity.type
_entity.pdbx_description
1 polymer ?
#
loop_
_entity_poly.entity_id
_entity_poly.type
_entity_poly.pdbx_seq_one_letter_code
_entity_poly.pdbx_strand_id
1 'polypeptide(L)'
;MDIYERRSFLSEGDLGSKKGTVKRDKVCIMEIWCECFYKERQDLKRGDSYEIESIINRIGGWEKLSTNKSGKSRYNLYGTQRTFIKHKKG
;
A
#
# COMPACT_ATOMS: atom_id res chain seq x y z
N MET A 1 1.50 7.76 -12.88
CA MET A 1 2.25 6.82 -12.04
C MET A 1 1.75 5.42 -12.33
N ASP A 2 2.33 4.86 -13.38
CA ASP A 2 2.35 3.42 -13.58
C ASP A 2 3.18 2.73 -12.47
N ILE A 3 3.32 1.41 -12.54
CA ILE A 3 4.06 0.65 -11.52
C ILE A 3 5.54 1.02 -11.46
N TYR A 4 6.18 1.32 -12.59
CA TYR A 4 7.59 1.65 -12.65
C TYR A 4 7.85 3.01 -12.00
N GLU A 5 7.04 4.02 -12.34
CA GLU A 5 7.10 5.35 -11.73
C GLU A 5 6.88 5.29 -10.21
N ARG A 6 5.95 4.45 -9.74
CA ARG A 6 5.69 4.28 -8.29
C ARG A 6 6.84 3.61 -7.56
N ARG A 7 7.41 2.55 -8.14
CA ARG A 7 8.59 1.83 -7.63
C ARG A 7 9.81 2.75 -7.56
N SER A 8 10.05 3.54 -8.60
CA SER A 8 11.14 4.53 -8.65
C SER A 8 10.95 5.60 -7.58
N PHE A 9 9.73 6.12 -7.40
CA PHE A 9 9.44 7.13 -6.37
C PHE A 9 9.71 6.67 -4.94
N LEU A 10 9.53 5.38 -4.64
CA LEU A 10 9.80 4.81 -3.30
C LEU A 10 11.25 4.39 -3.07
N SER A 11 12.07 4.34 -4.13
CA SER A 11 13.49 4.00 -4.00
C SER A 11 14.26 5.21 -3.48
N GLU A 12 14.71 5.16 -2.23
CA GLU A 12 15.61 6.19 -1.68
C GLU A 12 16.96 6.10 -2.40
N GLY A 13 17.31 7.12 -3.19
CA GLY A 13 18.65 7.22 -3.76
C GLY A 13 18.75 7.78 -5.18
N ASP A 14 17.65 7.94 -5.91
CA ASP A 14 17.74 8.45 -7.29
C ASP A 14 17.75 9.99 -7.30
N LEU A 15 18.85 10.57 -7.78
CA LEU A 15 19.02 12.01 -8.04
C LEU A 15 18.01 12.43 -9.13
N GLY A 16 16.78 12.72 -8.73
CA GLY A 16 15.68 13.01 -9.65
C GLY A 16 14.32 12.47 -9.21
N SER A 17 14.28 11.65 -8.15
CA SER A 17 13.03 11.20 -7.54
C SER A 17 12.17 12.40 -7.13
N LYS A 18 10.94 12.46 -7.66
CA LYS A 18 10.00 13.56 -7.39
C LYS A 18 9.73 13.60 -5.89
N LYS A 19 9.89 14.78 -5.26
CA LYS A 19 9.55 14.94 -3.84
C LYS A 19 8.04 14.74 -3.65
N GLY A 20 7.65 13.79 -2.81
CA GLY A 20 6.26 13.59 -2.42
C GLY A 20 5.70 14.81 -1.68
N THR A 21 4.60 15.36 -2.16
CA THR A 21 3.92 16.51 -1.51
C THR A 21 2.73 16.09 -0.65
N VAL A 22 2.23 14.87 -0.84
CA VAL A 22 1.04 14.34 -0.14
C VAL A 22 1.44 13.13 0.69
N LYS A 23 1.09 13.16 1.98
CA LYS A 23 1.25 12.00 2.87
C LYS A 23 0.16 10.97 2.57
N ARG A 24 0.56 9.70 2.46
CA ARG A 24 -0.37 8.59 2.23
C ARG A 24 -1.22 8.33 3.47
N ASP A 25 -2.53 8.30 3.27
CA ASP A 25 -3.56 8.11 4.30
C ASP A 25 -4.29 6.77 4.16
N LYS A 26 -4.16 6.08 3.02
CA LYS A 26 -4.68 4.74 2.78
C LYS A 26 -3.71 3.86 1.99
N VAL A 27 -3.77 2.56 2.24
CA VAL A 27 -2.94 1.54 1.58
C VAL A 27 -3.69 0.22 1.41
N CYS A 28 -3.33 -0.53 0.37
CA CYS A 28 -3.68 -1.95 0.27
C CYS A 28 -2.44 -2.84 0.21
N ILE A 29 -2.63 -4.14 0.46
CA ILE A 29 -1.56 -5.16 0.38
C ILE A 29 -0.89 -5.15 -0.99
N MET A 30 -1.66 -4.92 -2.07
CA MET A 30 -1.12 -4.95 -3.42
C MET A 30 -0.15 -3.80 -3.72
N GLU A 31 -0.40 -2.62 -3.16
CA GLU A 31 0.55 -1.50 -3.24
C GLU A 31 1.85 -1.86 -2.49
N ILE A 32 1.75 -2.44 -1.29
CA ILE A 32 2.94 -2.82 -0.51
C ILE A 32 3.73 -3.92 -1.25
N TRP A 33 3.06 -4.93 -1.76
CA TRP A 33 3.68 -6.02 -2.52
C TRP A 33 4.36 -5.53 -3.79
N CYS A 34 3.62 -4.82 -4.64
CA CYS A 34 4.13 -4.44 -5.94
C CYS A 34 5.11 -3.26 -5.87
N GLU A 35 4.88 -2.29 -4.98
CA GLU A 35 5.62 -1.03 -4.97
C GLU A 35 6.74 -1.02 -3.92
N CYS A 36 6.50 -1.54 -2.70
CA CYS A 36 7.54 -1.58 -1.66
C CYS A 36 8.44 -2.82 -1.76
N PHE A 37 7.88 -3.99 -2.08
CA PHE A 37 8.66 -5.23 -2.23
C PHE A 37 9.11 -5.52 -3.67
N TYR A 38 8.74 -4.66 -4.64
CA TYR A 38 9.11 -4.78 -6.05
C TYR A 38 8.72 -6.15 -6.66
N LYS A 39 7.62 -6.75 -6.20
CA LYS A 39 7.15 -8.06 -6.66
C LYS A 39 6.05 -7.94 -7.72
N GLU A 40 5.84 -8.99 -8.48
CA GLU A 40 4.80 -9.03 -9.49
C GLU A 40 3.45 -9.44 -8.90
N ARG A 41 2.37 -8.86 -9.45
CA ARG A 41 1.00 -9.06 -8.93
C ARG A 41 0.60 -10.53 -8.88
N GLN A 42 1.00 -11.29 -9.90
CA GLN A 42 0.65 -12.71 -10.03
C GLN A 42 1.34 -13.61 -9.01
N ASP A 43 2.42 -13.12 -8.38
CA ASP A 43 3.20 -13.89 -7.41
C ASP A 43 2.66 -13.75 -5.98
N LEU A 44 1.73 -12.82 -5.73
CA LEU A 44 1.18 -12.63 -4.39
C LEU A 44 0.30 -13.83 -4.00
N LYS A 45 0.75 -14.57 -2.99
CA LYS A 45 0.00 -15.68 -2.40
C LYS A 45 -0.81 -15.19 -1.20
N ARG A 46 -1.73 -16.05 -0.77
CA ARG A 46 -2.53 -15.83 0.44
C ARG A 46 -1.66 -15.71 1.70
N GLY A 47 -0.58 -16.49 1.79
CA GLY A 47 0.38 -16.42 2.89
C GLY A 47 1.04 -15.04 2.99
N ASP A 48 1.60 -14.57 1.87
CA ASP A 48 2.23 -13.24 1.78
C ASP A 48 1.27 -12.12 2.19
N SER A 49 -0.01 -12.24 1.79
CA SER A 49 -1.05 -11.27 2.17
C SER A 49 -1.26 -11.19 3.68
N TYR A 50 -1.28 -12.34 4.37
CA TYR A 50 -1.40 -12.38 5.83
C TYR A 50 -0.15 -11.86 6.53
N GLU A 51 1.02 -12.15 5.98
CA GLU A 51 2.29 -11.68 6.52
C GLU A 51 2.39 -10.15 6.43
N ILE A 52 2.02 -9.57 5.29
CA ILE A 52 1.93 -8.12 5.12
C ILE A 52 0.92 -7.52 6.08
N GLU A 53 -0.27 -8.11 6.22
CA GLU A 53 -1.28 -7.63 7.19
C GLU A 53 -0.74 -7.68 8.63
N SER A 54 0.01 -8.73 8.99
CA SER A 54 0.69 -8.85 10.29
C SER A 54 1.73 -7.74 10.51
N ILE A 55 2.52 -7.42 9.47
CA ILE A 55 3.48 -6.31 9.51
C ILE A 55 2.74 -4.98 9.74
N ILE A 56 1.67 -4.70 8.98
CA ILE A 56 0.86 -3.48 9.14
C ILE A 56 0.34 -3.36 10.58
N ASN A 57 -0.18 -4.43 11.15
CA ASN A 57 -0.69 -4.43 12.52
C ASN A 57 0.42 -4.20 13.55
N ARG A 58 1.62 -4.76 13.32
CA ARG A 58 2.77 -4.64 14.24
C ARG A 58 3.40 -3.25 14.22
N ILE A 59 3.53 -2.61 13.05
CA ILE A 59 4.05 -1.23 12.96
C ILE A 59 3.09 -0.21 13.58
N GLY A 60 1.80 -0.55 13.64
CA GLY A 60 0.76 0.30 14.22
C GLY A 60 0.46 1.55 13.38
N GLY A 61 -0.54 2.31 13.83
CA GLY A 61 -0.96 3.55 13.16
C GLY A 61 -1.75 3.35 11.86
N TRP A 62 -2.15 2.11 11.55
CA TRP A 62 -3.03 1.76 10.45
C TRP A 62 -4.16 0.85 10.95
N GLU A 63 -5.38 1.08 10.46
CA GLU A 63 -6.55 0.26 10.77
C GLU A 63 -7.29 -0.15 9.49
N LYS A 64 -8.06 -1.23 9.54
CA LYS A 64 -8.92 -1.62 8.42
C LYS A 64 -9.97 -0.54 8.19
N LEU A 65 -10.21 -0.21 6.93
CA LEU A 65 -11.27 0.71 6.53
C LEU A 65 -12.62 0.20 7.07
N SER A 66 -13.27 1.01 7.89
CA SER A 66 -14.55 0.69 8.53
C SER A 66 -15.73 1.53 8.02
N THR A 67 -15.47 2.52 7.15
CA THR A 67 -16.50 3.42 6.59
C THR A 67 -17.48 2.71 5.65
N ASN A 68 -17.20 1.47 5.24
CA ASN A 68 -18.14 0.64 4.49
C ASN A 68 -18.09 -0.82 4.96
N LYS A 69 -19.19 -1.55 4.71
CA LYS A 69 -19.36 -2.95 5.15
C LYS A 69 -18.29 -3.91 4.61
N SER A 70 -17.67 -3.60 3.47
CA SER A 70 -16.72 -4.49 2.81
C SER A 70 -15.28 -4.31 3.29
N GLY A 71 -14.95 -3.17 3.91
CA GLY A 71 -13.58 -2.75 4.22
C GLY A 71 -12.66 -2.63 3.00
N LYS A 72 -13.25 -2.41 1.81
CA LYS A 72 -12.54 -2.32 0.55
C LYS A 72 -12.70 -0.95 -0.09
N SER A 73 -11.74 -0.57 -0.91
CA SER A 73 -11.81 0.58 -1.81
C SER A 73 -11.17 0.25 -3.16
N ARG A 74 -11.48 1.03 -4.20
CA ARG A 74 -10.93 0.83 -5.55
C ARG A 74 -9.61 1.60 -5.71
N TYR A 75 -8.59 0.92 -6.21
CA TYR A 75 -7.28 1.46 -6.56
C TYR A 75 -7.11 1.41 -8.08
N ASN A 76 -6.49 2.44 -8.67
CA ASN A 76 -6.35 2.56 -10.12
C ASN A 76 -5.63 1.36 -10.75
N LEU A 77 -4.51 0.92 -10.16
CA LEU A 77 -3.71 -0.19 -10.69
C LEU A 77 -4.14 -1.58 -10.18
N TYR A 78 -4.90 -1.63 -9.09
CA TYR A 78 -5.15 -2.88 -8.35
C TYR A 78 -6.62 -3.25 -8.19
N GLY A 79 -7.54 -2.42 -8.69
CA GLY A 79 -8.97 -2.66 -8.57
C GLY A 79 -9.45 -2.61 -7.11
N THR A 80 -10.51 -3.36 -6.80
CA THR A 80 -11.12 -3.38 -5.47
C THR A 80 -10.27 -4.18 -4.48
N GLN A 81 -9.71 -3.53 -3.47
CA GLN A 81 -8.78 -4.13 -2.51
C GLN A 81 -9.18 -3.83 -1.06
N ARG A 82 -8.85 -4.77 -0.16
CA ARG A 82 -8.90 -4.52 1.29
C ARG A 82 -8.00 -3.33 1.59
N THR A 83 -8.53 -2.36 2.32
CA THR A 83 -7.88 -1.07 2.56
C THR A 83 -7.59 -0.89 4.03
N PHE A 84 -6.38 -0.40 4.31
CA PHE A 84 -5.96 0.07 5.62
C PHE A 84 -5.82 1.59 5.54
N ILE A 85 -6.36 2.30 6.52
CA ILE A 85 -6.28 3.75 6.64
C ILE A 85 -5.40 4.12 7.81
N LYS A 86 -4.66 5.21 7.67
CA LYS A 86 -3.78 5.71 8.72
C LYS A 86 -4.63 6.31 9.83
N HIS A 87 -4.32 5.97 11.08
CA HIS A 87 -4.87 6.67 12.23
C HIS A 87 -4.54 8.15 12.09
N LYS A 88 -5.56 9.02 12.07
CA LYS A 88 -5.30 10.44 12.30
C LYS A 88 -4.81 10.53 13.74
N LYS A 89 -3.56 10.94 13.94
CA LYS A 89 -3.17 11.48 15.24
C LYS A 89 -4.10 12.66 15.49
N GLY A 90 -4.94 12.54 16.51
CA GLY A 90 -5.67 13.68 17.06
C GLY A 90 -4.70 14.75 17.55
#